data_AF-A0AB37IIK1-F1
#
_entry.id   AF-A0AB37IIK1-F1
#
_cell.length_a   1.000
_cell.length_b   1.000
_cell.length_c   1.000
_cell.angle_alpha   90.00
_cell.angle_beta   90.00
_cell.angle_gamma   90.00
#
_symmetry.space_group_name_H-M   'P 1'
#
loop_
_entity.id
_entity.type
_entity.pdbx_description
1 polymer ?
#
loop_
_entity_poly.entity_id
_entity_poly.type
_entity_poly.pdbx_seq_one_letter_code
_entity_poly.pdbx_strand_id
1 'polypeptide(L)'
;MLKQKANDDSFTKMYQEYRKIANQPDFNRNDYPLPDLMNRIYSENSQLDFSGVLEKWGLTLDQVQVQKNREHGYPAVASLADVVPESELARARELVDPSYLINSNFEMVQNKEIAALNLKGDLTIELSLKDLNLLKGSKITLKDGTKEIATQEITGGVVTFKNIPNGIYCAEFSGNQMMYFIPQNSYVYVKEATNHAVITLDEVKDSQVIDFHGVNDRKFGSFTFRTNKNSDTQEAIVSVTHSRPHYRYENETYVKVMVKSSTGELKYEKTIEGIESVTGEENVSLKIGDIVEIYHAEPKNRFISSEGIVDTTQSTNRWVVTQFGLENLALKNDAKEDLKKRITSLATQLWDKELVNPVPSDRSPEKKLLWVMMDQTTLKEKSEYQILYYTLFKKWF
;
A
#
# COMPACT_ATOMS: atom_id res chain seq x y z
N MET A 1 6.33 -27.95 0.03
CA MET A 1 7.09 -27.11 -0.92
C MET A 1 7.74 -25.92 -0.21
N LEU A 2 7.00 -24.92 0.30
CA LEU A 2 7.60 -23.78 1.03
C LEU A 2 8.51 -24.20 2.19
N LYS A 3 8.03 -25.09 3.08
CA LYS A 3 8.85 -25.67 4.17
C LYS A 3 10.14 -26.31 3.64
N GLN A 4 10.05 -27.10 2.58
CA GLN A 4 11.19 -27.82 2.04
C GLN A 4 12.27 -26.85 1.55
N LYS A 5 11.84 -25.77 0.88
CA LYS A 5 12.74 -24.71 0.43
C LYS A 5 13.29 -23.86 1.56
N ALA A 6 12.46 -23.57 2.55
CA ALA A 6 12.82 -22.77 3.72
C ALA A 6 13.65 -23.56 4.75
N ASN A 7 13.68 -24.89 4.68
CA ASN A 7 14.24 -25.88 5.62
C ASN A 7 13.43 -26.12 6.93
N ASP A 8 13.79 -27.21 7.63
CA ASP A 8 13.16 -27.66 8.88
C ASP A 8 13.36 -26.68 10.05
N ASP A 9 14.48 -25.95 10.08
CA ASP A 9 14.76 -24.95 11.11
C ASP A 9 13.79 -23.79 11.01
N SER A 10 13.51 -23.30 9.79
CA SER A 10 12.52 -22.23 9.55
C SER A 10 11.12 -22.65 10.00
N PHE A 11 10.73 -23.90 9.69
CA PHE A 11 9.45 -24.46 10.14
C PHE A 11 9.40 -24.57 11.67
N THR A 12 10.44 -25.11 12.28
CA THR A 12 10.54 -25.25 13.74
C THR A 12 10.46 -23.89 14.44
N LYS A 13 11.22 -22.91 13.94
CA LYS A 13 11.27 -21.54 14.44
C LYS A 13 9.90 -20.86 14.35
N MET A 14 9.16 -21.07 13.26
CA MET A 14 7.81 -20.52 13.09
C MET A 14 6.88 -20.95 14.22
N TYR A 15 6.85 -22.25 14.54
CA TYR A 15 6.04 -22.76 15.65
C TYR A 15 6.55 -22.31 17.02
N GLN A 16 7.87 -22.21 17.21
CA GLN A 16 8.44 -21.71 18.47
C GLN A 16 8.06 -20.24 18.72
N GLU A 17 8.21 -19.38 17.72
CA GLU A 17 7.85 -17.96 17.80
C GLU A 17 6.35 -17.78 17.99
N TYR A 18 5.52 -18.48 17.21
CA TYR A 18 4.08 -18.39 17.36
C TYR A 18 3.62 -18.82 18.76
N ARG A 19 4.18 -19.89 19.34
CA ARG A 19 3.88 -20.29 20.72
C ARG A 19 4.28 -19.23 21.76
N LYS A 20 5.42 -18.53 21.55
CA LYS A 20 5.85 -17.45 22.44
C LYS A 20 4.87 -16.27 22.40
N ILE A 21 4.42 -15.91 21.20
CA ILE A 21 3.45 -14.83 20.95
C ILE A 21 2.07 -15.21 21.52
N ALA A 22 1.61 -16.44 21.27
CA ALA A 22 0.30 -16.92 21.72
C ALA A 22 0.15 -17.02 23.24
N ASN A 23 1.26 -17.03 23.99
CA ASN A 23 1.27 -17.04 25.45
C ASN A 23 1.25 -15.63 26.08
N GLN A 24 1.21 -14.55 25.28
CA GLN A 24 1.11 -13.18 25.81
C GLN A 24 -0.34 -12.83 26.23
N PRO A 25 -0.54 -12.01 27.28
CA PRO A 25 -1.87 -11.69 27.81
C PRO A 25 -2.84 -11.00 26.84
N ASP A 26 -2.30 -10.29 25.85
CA ASP A 26 -3.00 -9.51 24.83
C ASP A 26 -3.02 -10.18 23.45
N PHE A 27 -2.72 -11.48 23.40
CA PHE A 27 -2.67 -12.21 22.13
C PHE A 27 -4.02 -12.20 21.40
N ASN A 28 -4.00 -11.74 20.15
CA ASN A 28 -5.08 -11.88 19.20
C ASN A 28 -4.57 -12.61 17.95
N ARG A 29 -5.17 -13.77 17.67
CA ARG A 29 -4.79 -14.61 16.52
C ARG A 29 -4.89 -13.87 15.18
N ASN A 30 -5.83 -12.93 15.04
CA ASN A 30 -6.05 -12.23 13.78
C ASN A 30 -4.87 -11.32 13.40
N ASP A 31 -4.02 -10.97 14.37
CA ASP A 31 -2.85 -10.11 14.16
C ASP A 31 -1.63 -10.92 13.64
N TYR A 32 -1.74 -12.26 13.58
CA TYR A 32 -0.65 -13.16 13.19
C TYR A 32 -1.14 -14.22 12.18
N PRO A 33 -1.61 -13.81 10.99
CA PRO A 33 -2.07 -14.75 9.99
C PRO A 33 -0.90 -15.62 9.50
N LEU A 34 -1.21 -16.87 9.13
CA LEU A 34 -0.20 -17.85 8.74
C LEU A 34 0.67 -17.39 7.54
N PRO A 35 0.12 -16.76 6.47
CA PRO A 35 0.94 -16.24 5.37
C PRO A 35 2.02 -15.26 5.82
N ASP A 36 1.73 -14.37 6.77
CA ASP A 36 2.70 -13.38 7.28
C ASP A 36 3.77 -14.05 8.14
N LEU A 37 3.39 -15.00 9.00
CA LEU A 37 4.33 -15.78 9.77
C LEU A 37 5.27 -16.58 8.86
N MET A 38 4.74 -17.21 7.81
CA MET A 38 5.53 -17.93 6.82
C MET A 38 6.45 -16.98 6.06
N ASN A 39 5.93 -15.87 5.52
CA ASN A 39 6.75 -14.93 4.76
C ASN A 39 7.88 -14.38 5.62
N ARG A 40 7.60 -13.89 6.82
CA ARG A 40 8.62 -13.35 7.73
C ARG A 40 9.65 -14.42 8.11
N ILE A 41 9.21 -15.50 8.74
CA ILE A 41 10.13 -16.42 9.42
C ILE A 41 10.89 -17.26 8.40
N TYR A 42 10.26 -17.69 7.30
CA TYR A 42 10.98 -18.43 6.27
C TYR A 42 11.96 -17.53 5.55
N SER A 43 11.58 -16.29 5.24
CA SER A 43 12.48 -15.38 4.53
C SER A 43 13.68 -14.99 5.38
N GLU A 44 13.45 -14.59 6.64
CA GLU A 44 14.54 -14.18 7.54
C GLU A 44 15.50 -15.33 7.87
N ASN A 45 14.99 -16.54 8.04
CA ASN A 45 15.81 -17.68 8.45
C ASN A 45 16.53 -18.38 7.28
N SER A 46 15.94 -18.38 6.09
CA SER A 46 16.55 -18.99 4.89
C SER A 46 17.26 -17.98 3.98
N GLN A 47 17.08 -16.68 4.21
CA GLN A 47 17.56 -15.59 3.34
C GLN A 47 17.03 -15.68 1.90
N LEU A 48 15.79 -16.16 1.75
CA LEU A 48 15.06 -16.25 0.50
C LEU A 48 13.82 -15.37 0.56
N ASP A 49 13.29 -14.95 -0.57
CA ASP A 49 12.09 -14.12 -0.62
C ASP A 49 10.88 -14.91 -1.12
N PHE A 50 9.97 -15.21 -0.20
CA PHE A 50 8.75 -15.97 -0.49
C PHE A 50 7.55 -15.09 -0.86
N SER A 51 7.69 -13.77 -0.85
CA SER A 51 6.58 -12.83 -1.05
C SER A 51 5.89 -13.08 -2.39
N GLY A 52 6.67 -13.13 -3.49
CA GLY A 52 6.13 -13.28 -4.83
C GLY A 52 5.29 -14.54 -5.00
N VAL A 53 5.75 -15.71 -4.52
CA VAL A 53 4.98 -16.96 -4.66
C VAL A 53 3.72 -16.99 -3.79
N LEU A 54 3.77 -16.41 -2.59
CA LEU A 54 2.60 -16.31 -1.71
C LEU A 54 1.54 -15.37 -2.31
N GLU A 55 1.95 -14.21 -2.82
CA GLU A 55 1.06 -13.28 -3.54
C GLU A 55 0.50 -13.91 -4.82
N LYS A 56 1.31 -14.68 -5.55
CA LYS A 56 0.87 -15.44 -6.74
C LYS A 56 -0.22 -16.47 -6.40
N TRP A 57 -0.22 -17.01 -5.20
CA TRP A 57 -1.29 -17.89 -4.69
C TRP A 57 -2.53 -17.14 -4.20
N GLY A 58 -2.57 -15.81 -4.35
CA GLY A 58 -3.69 -14.97 -3.95
C GLY A 58 -3.72 -14.64 -2.46
N LEU A 59 -2.60 -14.81 -1.75
CA LEU A 59 -2.50 -14.45 -0.33
C LEU A 59 -2.15 -12.97 -0.18
N THR A 60 -2.88 -12.27 0.68
CA THR A 60 -2.50 -10.92 1.13
C THR A 60 -1.42 -11.03 2.19
N LEU A 61 -0.36 -10.23 2.04
CA LEU A 61 0.77 -10.20 2.96
C LEU A 61 0.95 -8.81 3.59
N ASP A 62 1.53 -8.78 4.79
CA ASP A 62 2.12 -7.60 5.37
C ASP A 62 3.22 -7.03 4.46
N GLN A 63 2.91 -5.87 3.88
CA GLN A 63 3.78 -5.21 2.91
C GLN A 63 5.09 -4.72 3.53
N VAL A 64 5.15 -4.53 4.85
CA VAL A 64 6.40 -4.19 5.55
C VAL A 64 7.41 -5.33 5.41
N GLN A 65 6.97 -6.57 5.60
CA GLN A 65 7.87 -7.72 5.45
C GLN A 65 8.25 -7.96 3.99
N VAL A 66 7.31 -7.81 3.05
CA VAL A 66 7.59 -7.91 1.60
C VAL A 66 8.66 -6.90 1.19
N GLN A 67 8.56 -5.66 1.68
CA GLN A 67 9.57 -4.63 1.46
C GLN A 67 10.92 -5.02 2.08
N LYS A 68 10.91 -5.50 3.33
CA LYS A 68 12.13 -5.91 4.04
C LYS A 68 12.89 -6.99 3.27
N ASN A 69 12.22 -7.99 2.71
CA ASN A 69 12.86 -9.05 1.94
C ASN A 69 13.61 -8.48 0.72
N ARG A 70 12.97 -7.57 -0.03
CA ARG A 70 13.58 -6.88 -1.18
C ARG A 70 14.77 -6.01 -0.80
N GLU A 71 14.72 -5.37 0.37
CA GLU A 71 15.81 -4.54 0.88
C GLU A 71 17.04 -5.33 1.30
N HIS A 72 16.84 -6.49 1.89
CA HIS A 72 17.93 -7.42 2.18
C HIS A 72 18.49 -8.08 0.91
N GLY A 73 17.81 -7.91 -0.24
CA GLY A 73 18.23 -8.48 -1.52
C GLY A 73 18.14 -10.00 -1.55
N TYR A 74 17.22 -10.58 -0.77
CA TYR A 74 16.98 -12.02 -0.78
C TYR A 74 16.51 -12.47 -2.18
N PRO A 75 17.08 -13.54 -2.76
CA PRO A 75 16.60 -14.08 -4.02
C PRO A 75 15.16 -14.58 -3.89
N ALA A 76 14.30 -14.14 -4.79
CA ALA A 76 12.91 -14.59 -4.83
C ALA A 76 12.81 -16.05 -5.28
N VAL A 77 11.82 -16.74 -4.74
CA VAL A 77 11.49 -18.12 -5.13
C VAL A 77 10.15 -18.20 -5.82
N ALA A 78 10.01 -19.16 -6.71
CA ALA A 78 8.78 -19.42 -7.44
C ALA A 78 8.53 -20.93 -7.59
N SER A 79 7.28 -21.32 -7.84
CA SER A 79 6.98 -22.68 -8.28
C SER A 79 7.65 -22.96 -9.63
N LEU A 80 8.19 -24.16 -9.83
CA LEU A 80 8.73 -24.60 -11.12
C LEU A 80 7.72 -24.35 -12.26
N ALA A 81 6.44 -24.68 -12.04
CA ALA A 81 5.33 -24.46 -12.97
C ALA A 81 5.05 -22.99 -13.32
N ASP A 82 5.48 -22.05 -12.49
CA ASP A 82 5.29 -20.61 -12.71
C ASP A 82 6.40 -19.99 -13.55
N VAL A 83 7.54 -20.69 -13.72
CA VAL A 83 8.74 -20.15 -14.39
C VAL A 83 9.31 -21.07 -15.47
N VAL A 84 8.77 -22.28 -15.66
CA VAL A 84 9.18 -23.22 -16.71
C VAL A 84 7.98 -23.57 -17.61
N PRO A 85 8.12 -23.53 -18.95
CA PRO A 85 7.09 -23.98 -19.89
C PRO A 85 6.69 -25.43 -19.63
N GLU A 86 5.43 -25.77 -19.93
CA GLU A 86 4.91 -27.11 -19.71
C GLU A 86 5.76 -28.21 -20.37
N SER A 87 6.23 -27.96 -21.60
CA SER A 87 7.07 -28.89 -22.37
C SER A 87 8.43 -29.16 -21.75
N GLU A 88 8.91 -28.29 -20.87
CA GLU A 88 10.24 -28.37 -20.24
C GLU A 88 10.16 -28.82 -18.77
N LEU A 89 8.96 -28.97 -18.20
CA LEU A 89 8.79 -29.32 -16.78
C LEU A 89 9.43 -30.66 -16.42
N ALA A 90 9.40 -31.65 -17.31
CA ALA A 90 10.05 -32.94 -17.06
C ALA A 90 11.56 -32.80 -16.88
N ARG A 91 12.22 -32.10 -17.82
CA ARG A 91 13.65 -31.80 -17.77
C ARG A 91 14.01 -30.93 -16.57
N ALA A 92 13.15 -29.97 -16.23
CA ALA A 92 13.34 -29.11 -15.09
C ALA A 92 13.24 -29.85 -13.75
N ARG A 93 12.32 -30.81 -13.61
CA ARG A 93 12.25 -31.71 -12.45
C ARG A 93 13.52 -32.54 -12.33
N GLU A 94 13.94 -33.22 -13.40
CA GLU A 94 15.18 -34.03 -13.38
C GLU A 94 16.41 -33.23 -12.92
N LEU A 95 16.47 -31.94 -13.27
CA LEU A 95 17.55 -31.04 -12.86
C LEU A 95 17.54 -30.75 -11.34
N VAL A 96 16.36 -30.57 -10.74
CA VAL A 96 16.22 -30.10 -9.36
C VAL A 96 15.95 -31.21 -8.34
N ASP A 97 15.34 -32.31 -8.77
CA ASP A 97 14.93 -33.47 -7.98
C ASP A 97 16.01 -34.02 -7.03
N PRO A 98 17.32 -34.08 -7.38
CA PRO A 98 18.34 -34.57 -6.46
C PRO A 98 18.48 -33.74 -5.17
N SER A 99 17.97 -32.50 -5.16
CA SER A 99 18.04 -31.57 -4.03
C SER A 99 16.77 -31.56 -3.16
N TYR A 100 15.72 -32.30 -3.56
CA TYR A 100 14.40 -32.22 -2.94
C TYR A 100 13.89 -33.59 -2.50
N LEU A 101 13.18 -33.63 -1.36
CA LEU A 101 12.62 -34.86 -0.80
C LEU A 101 11.27 -35.20 -1.45
N ILE A 102 10.47 -34.18 -1.76
CA ILE A 102 9.17 -34.29 -2.43
C ILE A 102 9.29 -33.60 -3.79
N ASN A 103 9.14 -34.38 -4.86
CA ASN A 103 9.26 -33.87 -6.23
C ASN A 103 7.88 -33.46 -6.75
N SER A 104 7.78 -32.26 -7.31
CA SER A 104 6.52 -31.71 -7.83
C SER A 104 6.77 -30.58 -8.82
N ASN A 105 5.81 -30.34 -9.71
CA ASN A 105 5.77 -29.13 -10.54
C ASN A 105 5.64 -27.85 -9.70
N PHE A 106 5.28 -27.98 -8.43
CA PHE A 106 5.17 -26.87 -7.49
C PHE A 106 6.38 -26.77 -6.56
N GLU A 107 7.52 -27.34 -6.94
CA GLU A 107 8.78 -27.13 -6.20
C GLU A 107 9.19 -25.67 -6.21
N MET A 108 9.66 -25.18 -5.07
CA MET A 108 10.09 -23.79 -4.95
C MET A 108 11.55 -23.67 -5.39
N VAL A 109 11.78 -22.96 -6.49
CA VAL A 109 13.10 -22.78 -7.08
C VAL A 109 13.53 -21.32 -7.07
N GLN A 110 14.84 -21.11 -6.96
CA GLN A 110 15.53 -19.88 -7.31
C GLN A 110 15.88 -19.93 -8.81
N ASN A 111 16.02 -18.77 -9.44
CA ASN A 111 16.40 -18.68 -10.86
C ASN A 111 17.70 -19.44 -11.17
N LYS A 112 18.68 -19.39 -10.26
CA LYS A 112 19.98 -20.07 -10.42
C LYS A 112 19.87 -21.60 -10.53
N GLU A 113 18.85 -22.20 -9.91
CA GLU A 113 18.66 -23.66 -9.89
C GLU A 113 18.10 -24.17 -11.21
N ILE A 114 17.42 -23.32 -11.97
CA ILE A 114 16.88 -23.64 -13.30
C ILE A 114 17.71 -23.03 -14.45
N ALA A 115 18.77 -22.28 -14.15
CA ALA A 115 19.58 -21.57 -15.14
C ALA A 115 20.21 -22.50 -16.19
N ALA A 116 20.56 -23.75 -15.81
CA ALA A 116 21.10 -24.76 -16.72
C ALA A 116 20.10 -25.19 -17.81
N LEU A 117 18.81 -24.88 -17.65
CA LEU A 117 17.83 -25.10 -18.70
C LEU A 117 18.02 -24.15 -19.91
N ASN A 118 18.72 -23.03 -19.72
CA ASN A 118 18.98 -22.02 -20.74
C ASN A 118 17.70 -21.54 -21.46
N LEU A 119 16.59 -21.51 -20.73
CA LEU A 119 15.31 -20.99 -21.20
C LEU A 119 15.26 -19.48 -21.01
N LYS A 120 14.71 -18.78 -22.00
CA LYS A 120 14.62 -17.32 -22.03
C LYS A 120 13.33 -16.91 -22.71
N GLY A 121 12.81 -15.75 -22.32
CA GLY A 121 11.62 -15.14 -22.90
C GLY A 121 11.69 -13.62 -22.92
N ASP A 122 10.86 -13.05 -23.77
CA ASP A 122 10.59 -11.61 -23.76
C ASP A 122 9.52 -11.33 -22.69
N LEU A 123 9.68 -10.23 -21.96
CA LEU A 123 8.71 -9.77 -20.96
C LEU A 123 8.19 -8.39 -21.35
N THR A 124 6.87 -8.26 -21.41
CA THR A 124 6.18 -6.99 -21.54
C THR A 124 5.48 -6.65 -20.23
N ILE A 125 5.84 -5.51 -19.64
CA ILE A 125 5.19 -4.97 -18.45
C ILE A 125 4.26 -3.85 -18.88
N GLU A 126 2.97 -4.01 -18.60
CA GLU A 126 1.96 -2.97 -18.75
C GLU A 126 1.77 -2.25 -17.41
N LEU A 127 1.86 -0.93 -17.43
CA LEU A 127 1.68 -0.07 -16.28
C LEU A 127 0.23 0.40 -16.24
N SER A 128 -0.43 0.20 -15.09
CA SER A 128 -1.79 0.68 -14.85
C SER A 128 -1.75 1.89 -13.91
N LEU A 129 -1.99 3.06 -14.48
CA LEU A 129 -2.10 4.35 -13.78
C LEU A 129 -3.01 5.27 -14.61
N LYS A 130 -3.76 6.18 -13.96
CA LYS A 130 -4.68 7.11 -14.63
C LYS A 130 -3.97 8.03 -15.64
N ASP A 131 -2.83 8.61 -15.27
CA ASP A 131 -2.00 9.41 -16.18
C ASP A 131 -0.57 8.87 -16.24
N LEU A 132 -0.30 8.08 -17.28
CA LEU A 132 0.99 7.46 -17.53
C LEU A 132 2.10 8.46 -17.89
N ASN A 133 1.76 9.71 -18.26
CA ASN A 133 2.79 10.71 -18.55
C ASN A 133 3.59 11.09 -17.31
N LEU A 134 3.01 10.93 -16.11
CA LEU A 134 3.67 11.21 -14.84
C LEU A 134 4.86 10.28 -14.56
N LEU A 135 4.92 9.11 -15.20
CA LEU A 135 6.00 8.14 -15.00
C LEU A 135 7.13 8.28 -16.03
N LYS A 136 7.03 9.17 -17.02
CA LYS A 136 8.04 9.32 -18.06
C LYS A 136 9.41 9.69 -17.48
N GLY A 137 10.46 8.99 -17.91
CA GLY A 137 11.84 9.19 -17.45
C GLY A 137 12.20 8.42 -16.18
N SER A 138 11.23 7.85 -15.47
CA SER A 138 11.49 6.83 -14.44
C SER A 138 11.98 5.53 -15.09
N LYS A 139 12.56 4.62 -14.31
CA LYS A 139 13.09 3.34 -14.81
C LYS A 139 12.51 2.16 -14.07
N ILE A 140 12.43 1.02 -14.75
CA ILE A 140 12.16 -0.29 -14.17
C ILE A 140 13.41 -1.15 -14.33
N THR A 141 13.88 -1.69 -13.21
CA THR A 141 15.02 -2.59 -13.13
C THR A 141 14.56 -3.97 -12.66
N LEU A 142 14.78 -5.00 -13.46
CA LEU A 142 14.54 -6.39 -13.08
C LEU A 142 15.72 -6.91 -12.26
N LYS A 143 15.44 -7.45 -11.07
CA LYS A 143 16.46 -7.96 -10.16
C LYS A 143 16.20 -9.39 -9.71
N ASP A 144 17.28 -10.13 -9.60
CA ASP A 144 17.37 -11.44 -8.95
C ASP A 144 18.19 -11.27 -7.66
N GLY A 145 17.48 -11.10 -6.53
CA GLY A 145 18.08 -10.62 -5.29
C GLY A 145 18.78 -9.27 -5.49
N THR A 146 20.08 -9.20 -5.22
CA THR A 146 20.89 -7.99 -5.43
C THR A 146 21.35 -7.80 -6.87
N LYS A 147 21.24 -8.82 -7.73
CA LYS A 147 21.75 -8.79 -9.10
C LYS A 147 20.76 -8.08 -10.03
N GLU A 148 21.22 -7.04 -10.70
CA GLU A 148 20.49 -6.42 -11.82
C GLU A 148 20.57 -7.29 -13.07
N ILE A 149 19.41 -7.56 -13.68
CA ILE A 149 19.27 -8.41 -14.87
C ILE A 149 19.11 -7.54 -16.11
N ALA A 150 18.23 -6.54 -16.04
CA ALA A 150 18.00 -5.58 -17.10
C ALA A 150 17.31 -4.33 -16.54
N THR A 151 17.56 -3.19 -17.16
CA THR A 151 16.91 -1.91 -16.82
C THR A 151 16.34 -1.28 -18.08
N GLN A 152 15.14 -0.71 -17.97
CA GLN A 152 14.48 0.04 -19.03
C GLN A 152 13.89 1.34 -18.51
N GLU A 153 13.91 2.36 -19.36
CA GLU A 153 13.24 3.63 -19.09
C GLU A 153 11.75 3.57 -19.46
N ILE A 154 10.91 4.16 -18.62
CA ILE A 154 9.48 4.31 -18.85
C ILE A 154 9.29 5.48 -19.83
N THR A 155 8.87 5.16 -21.05
CA THR A 155 8.54 6.15 -22.09
C THR A 155 7.03 6.25 -22.33
N GLY A 156 6.26 5.27 -21.85
CA GLY A 156 4.81 5.18 -21.95
C GLY A 156 4.26 4.08 -21.03
N GLY A 157 3.04 3.61 -21.30
CA GLY A 157 2.37 2.59 -20.46
C GLY A 157 2.89 1.16 -20.61
N VAL A 158 3.82 0.91 -21.54
CA VAL A 158 4.32 -0.43 -21.81
C VAL A 158 5.85 -0.40 -21.85
N VAL A 159 6.47 -1.32 -21.12
CA VAL A 159 7.92 -1.49 -21.04
C VAL A 159 8.28 -2.92 -21.44
N THR A 160 9.21 -3.09 -22.38
CA THR A 160 9.61 -4.40 -22.88
C THR A 160 11.06 -4.74 -22.53
N PHE A 161 11.26 -5.94 -22.02
CA PHE A 161 12.55 -6.56 -21.76
C PHE A 161 12.72 -7.75 -22.70
N LYS A 162 13.89 -7.87 -23.33
CA LYS A 162 14.16 -8.90 -24.33
C LYS A 162 15.10 -9.96 -23.77
N ASN A 163 14.87 -11.22 -24.15
CA ASN A 163 15.79 -12.32 -23.86
C ASN A 163 16.14 -12.48 -22.37
N ILE A 164 15.14 -12.32 -21.50
CA ILE A 164 15.30 -12.47 -20.05
C ILE A 164 15.28 -13.96 -19.71
N PRO A 165 16.20 -14.47 -18.88
CA PRO A 165 16.15 -15.86 -18.45
C PRO A 165 14.82 -16.19 -17.78
N ASN A 166 14.38 -17.43 -17.91
CA ASN A 166 13.21 -17.90 -17.19
C ASN A 166 13.42 -17.80 -15.68
N GLY A 167 12.39 -17.35 -14.95
CA GLY A 167 12.51 -17.08 -13.53
C GLY A 167 11.51 -16.07 -13.00
N ILE A 168 11.65 -15.77 -11.72
CA ILE A 168 10.95 -14.71 -11.00
C ILE A 168 11.91 -13.54 -10.76
N TYR A 169 11.43 -12.32 -10.95
CA TYR A 169 12.23 -11.10 -10.80
C TYR A 169 11.49 -10.05 -9.99
N CYS A 170 12.22 -9.34 -9.13
CA CYS A 170 11.72 -8.11 -8.54
C CYS A 170 11.78 -6.98 -9.59
N ALA A 171 10.67 -6.34 -9.88
CA ALA A 171 10.58 -5.12 -10.68
C ALA A 171 10.77 -3.91 -9.77
N GLU A 172 11.99 -3.38 -9.72
CA GLU A 172 12.34 -2.21 -8.92
C GLU A 172 12.16 -0.93 -9.75
N PHE A 173 11.39 0.02 -9.22
CA PHE A 173 11.16 1.31 -9.86
C PHE A 173 12.11 2.38 -9.30
N SER A 174 12.64 3.24 -10.17
CA SER A 174 13.51 4.36 -9.79
C SER A 174 13.24 5.62 -10.61
N GLY A 175 13.76 6.76 -10.16
CA GLY A 175 13.55 8.07 -10.78
C GLY A 175 12.63 8.98 -9.96
N ASN A 176 12.86 10.29 -10.00
CA ASN A 176 12.27 11.25 -9.05
C ASN A 176 10.74 11.17 -8.98
N GLN A 177 10.06 10.89 -10.09
CA GLN A 177 8.60 10.78 -10.10
C GLN A 177 8.08 9.64 -9.21
N MET A 178 8.86 8.57 -9.02
CA MET A 178 8.47 7.42 -8.20
C MET A 178 8.28 7.74 -6.72
N MET A 179 8.65 8.92 -6.25
CA MET A 179 8.35 9.39 -4.90
C MET A 179 6.85 9.66 -4.68
N TYR A 180 6.08 9.79 -5.75
CA TYR A 180 4.64 10.04 -5.71
C TYR A 180 3.81 8.77 -5.95
N PHE A 181 4.45 7.61 -6.18
CA PHE A 181 3.74 6.38 -6.56
C PHE A 181 4.20 5.16 -5.76
N ILE A 182 3.28 4.24 -5.50
CA ILE A 182 3.54 2.93 -4.89
C ILE A 182 3.09 1.85 -5.86
N PRO A 183 3.99 0.95 -6.32
CA PRO A 183 3.58 -0.22 -7.08
C PRO A 183 2.86 -1.23 -6.16
N GLN A 184 1.68 -1.69 -6.57
CA GLN A 184 0.86 -2.66 -5.84
C GLN A 184 1.40 -4.09 -5.93
N ASN A 185 2.23 -4.37 -6.92
CA ASN A 185 2.91 -5.65 -7.09
C ASN A 185 4.34 -5.39 -7.58
N SER A 186 5.27 -6.20 -7.08
CA SER A 186 6.70 -5.97 -7.31
C SER A 186 7.43 -7.17 -7.92
N TYR A 187 6.73 -8.27 -8.19
CA TYR A 187 7.31 -9.47 -8.81
C TYR A 187 6.70 -9.73 -10.18
N VAL A 188 7.55 -10.10 -11.12
CA VAL A 188 7.20 -10.50 -12.49
C VAL A 188 7.81 -11.86 -12.82
N TYR A 189 7.19 -12.58 -13.74
CA TYR A 189 7.53 -13.96 -14.07
C TYR A 189 7.86 -14.05 -15.57
N VAL A 190 8.95 -14.75 -15.87
CA VAL A 190 9.33 -15.13 -17.23
C VAL A 190 9.26 -16.65 -17.31
N LYS A 191 8.31 -17.14 -18.09
CA LYS A 191 8.00 -18.56 -18.26
C LYS A 191 8.02 -18.97 -19.73
N GLU A 192 7.31 -18.26 -20.58
CA GLU A 192 7.17 -18.59 -21.99
C GLU A 192 8.13 -17.77 -22.87
N ALA A 193 8.16 -18.04 -24.18
CA ALA A 193 8.90 -17.21 -25.12
C ALA A 193 8.44 -15.73 -25.10
N THR A 194 7.16 -15.50 -24.82
CA THR A 194 6.56 -14.16 -24.66
C THR A 194 5.73 -14.12 -23.39
N ASN A 195 5.95 -13.12 -22.54
CA ASN A 195 5.32 -12.98 -21.24
C ASN A 195 4.72 -11.58 -21.10
N HIS A 196 3.62 -11.51 -20.34
CA HIS A 196 2.94 -10.27 -20.01
C HIS A 196 2.74 -10.19 -18.50
N ALA A 197 2.95 -9.01 -17.94
CA ALA A 197 2.66 -8.68 -16.56
C ALA A 197 2.00 -7.30 -16.50
N VAL A 198 1.07 -7.12 -15.56
CA VAL A 198 0.50 -5.81 -15.23
C VAL A 198 1.07 -5.38 -13.89
N ILE A 199 1.56 -4.14 -13.80
CA ILE A 199 1.90 -3.51 -12.53
C ILE A 199 0.99 -2.31 -12.34
N THR A 200 0.14 -2.36 -11.32
CA THR A 200 -0.69 -1.22 -10.91
C THR A 200 0.09 -0.31 -10.00
N LEU A 201 0.02 0.99 -10.23
CA LEU A 201 0.62 2.00 -9.38
C LEU A 201 -0.45 2.90 -8.79
N ASP A 202 -0.35 3.12 -7.49
CA ASP A 202 -1.20 4.08 -6.79
C ASP A 202 -0.43 5.37 -6.50
N GLU A 203 -1.13 6.49 -6.69
CA GLU A 203 -0.65 7.79 -6.22
C GLU A 203 -0.66 7.84 -4.70
N VAL A 204 0.44 8.31 -4.13
CA VAL A 204 0.53 8.61 -2.70
C VAL A 204 -0.24 9.90 -2.45
N LYS A 205 -1.23 9.82 -1.56
CA LYS A 205 -2.12 10.93 -1.24
C LYS A 205 -2.10 11.18 0.26
N ASP A 206 -2.00 12.44 0.64
CA ASP A 206 -2.28 12.81 2.03
C ASP A 206 -3.79 12.75 2.27
N SER A 207 -4.20 12.25 3.43
CA SER A 207 -5.60 12.00 3.75
C SER A 207 -5.99 12.41 5.17
N GLN A 208 -7.19 12.97 5.32
CA GLN A 208 -7.83 13.22 6.59
C GLN A 208 -9.07 12.35 6.71
N VAL A 209 -9.24 11.70 7.86
CA VAL A 209 -10.34 10.77 8.10
C VAL A 209 -11.23 11.31 9.22
N ILE A 210 -12.54 11.25 8.96
CA ILE A 210 -13.59 11.51 9.94
C ILE A 210 -14.41 10.23 10.08
N ASP A 211 -14.36 9.63 11.26
CA ASP A 211 -14.99 8.35 11.56
C ASP A 211 -16.42 8.53 12.10
N PHE A 212 -17.31 7.66 11.61
CA PHE A 212 -18.69 7.56 12.08
C PHE A 212 -18.81 6.32 12.96
N HIS A 213 -19.17 6.52 14.22
CA HIS A 213 -19.35 5.47 15.21
C HIS A 213 -20.82 5.34 15.58
N GLY A 214 -21.25 4.11 15.83
CA GLY A 214 -22.63 3.75 16.16
C GLY A 214 -22.75 3.32 17.61
N VAL A 215 -23.72 2.43 17.87
CA VAL A 215 -23.93 1.80 19.16
C VAL A 215 -22.64 1.15 19.69
N ASN A 216 -22.38 1.30 20.99
CA ASN A 216 -21.16 0.83 21.67
C ASN A 216 -19.87 1.42 21.07
N ASP A 217 -19.96 2.61 20.48
CA ASP A 217 -18.84 3.36 19.89
C ASP A 217 -18.10 2.56 18.81
N ARG A 218 -18.81 1.62 18.16
CA ARG A 218 -18.27 0.82 17.06
C ARG A 218 -18.27 1.63 15.78
N LYS A 219 -17.11 1.74 15.13
CA LYS A 219 -17.00 2.33 13.79
C LYS A 219 -17.88 1.57 12.80
N PHE A 220 -18.73 2.28 12.07
CA PHE A 220 -19.58 1.71 11.03
C PHE A 220 -19.38 2.38 9.66
N GLY A 221 -18.60 3.46 9.60
CA GLY A 221 -18.32 4.17 8.37
C GLY A 221 -17.32 5.31 8.58
N SER A 222 -17.03 6.04 7.50
CA SER A 222 -16.15 7.20 7.54
C SER A 222 -16.34 8.11 6.33
N PHE A 223 -15.94 9.37 6.48
CA PHE A 223 -15.61 10.28 5.39
C PHE A 223 -14.10 10.44 5.33
N THR A 224 -13.50 10.12 4.19
CA THR A 224 -12.06 10.24 3.96
C THR A 224 -11.81 11.30 2.90
N PHE A 225 -11.21 12.43 3.27
CA PHE A 225 -10.69 13.42 2.33
C PHE A 225 -9.29 13.02 1.90
N ARG A 226 -8.99 13.11 0.60
CA ARG A 226 -7.67 12.85 0.02
C ARG A 226 -7.26 14.00 -0.87
N THR A 227 -6.06 14.50 -0.61
CA THR A 227 -5.42 15.46 -1.49
C THR A 227 -4.99 14.80 -2.79
N ASN A 228 -5.14 15.50 -3.90
CA ASN A 228 -4.64 15.08 -5.20
C ASN A 228 -3.88 16.24 -5.83
N LYS A 229 -2.55 16.10 -5.87
CA LYS A 229 -1.65 17.12 -6.39
C LYS A 229 -1.67 17.17 -7.92
N ASN A 230 -1.85 16.02 -8.58
CA ASN A 230 -1.75 15.89 -10.03
C ASN A 230 -3.12 16.06 -10.71
N SER A 231 -4.07 16.70 -10.04
CA SER A 231 -5.46 16.83 -10.48
C SER A 231 -6.06 18.16 -10.04
N ASP A 232 -6.92 18.74 -10.88
CA ASP A 232 -7.71 19.93 -10.54
C ASP A 232 -8.80 19.65 -9.49
N THR A 233 -9.03 18.36 -9.18
CA THR A 233 -10.00 17.92 -8.18
C THR A 233 -9.35 17.10 -7.09
N GLN A 234 -9.77 17.34 -5.85
CA GLN A 234 -9.48 16.50 -4.69
C GLN A 234 -10.48 15.31 -4.64
N GLU A 235 -10.22 14.35 -3.78
CA GLU A 235 -11.04 13.14 -3.66
C GLU A 235 -11.65 13.04 -2.27
N ALA A 236 -12.89 12.57 -2.19
CA ALA A 236 -13.49 12.10 -0.96
C ALA A 236 -14.08 10.71 -1.15
N ILE A 237 -14.03 9.92 -0.09
CA ILE A 237 -14.66 8.59 -0.03
C ILE A 237 -15.61 8.58 1.15
N VAL A 238 -16.88 8.28 0.87
CA VAL A 238 -17.87 7.98 1.91
C VAL A 238 -18.00 6.47 1.99
N SER A 239 -17.57 5.89 3.11
CA SER A 239 -17.59 4.44 3.33
C SER A 239 -18.60 4.09 4.42
N VAL A 240 -19.43 3.07 4.16
CA VAL A 240 -20.39 2.51 5.11
C VAL A 240 -20.15 1.00 5.18
N THR A 241 -19.61 0.53 6.30
CA THR A 241 -19.21 -0.86 6.50
C THR A 241 -20.27 -1.68 7.23
N HIS A 242 -21.17 -1.04 7.98
CA HIS A 242 -22.27 -1.71 8.67
C HIS A 242 -23.60 -0.99 8.46
N SER A 243 -24.63 -1.75 8.07
CA SER A 243 -25.96 -1.25 7.73
C SER A 243 -26.82 -0.82 8.93
N ARG A 244 -26.40 -1.15 10.16
CA ARG A 244 -27.18 -0.92 11.39
C ARG A 244 -26.35 -0.16 12.42
N PRO A 245 -26.10 1.15 12.21
CA PRO A 245 -25.27 1.93 13.12
C PRO A 245 -25.89 2.03 14.52
N HIS A 246 -27.20 2.25 14.65
CA HIS A 246 -27.82 2.39 15.96
C HIS A 246 -29.33 2.09 15.95
N TYR A 247 -29.73 1.00 16.62
CA TYR A 247 -31.12 0.50 16.63
C TYR A 247 -32.19 1.43 17.21
N ARG A 248 -31.80 2.46 17.99
CA ARG A 248 -32.75 3.46 18.53
C ARG A 248 -33.13 4.57 17.53
N TYR A 249 -32.50 4.61 16.36
CA TYR A 249 -32.75 5.58 15.30
C TYR A 249 -33.45 4.91 14.11
N GLU A 250 -34.41 4.02 14.38
CA GLU A 250 -35.20 3.34 13.35
C GLU A 250 -35.99 4.37 12.53
N ASN A 251 -35.85 4.31 11.20
CA ASN A 251 -36.42 5.30 10.27
C ASN A 251 -35.95 6.75 10.52
N GLU A 252 -34.86 6.94 11.25
CA GLU A 252 -34.25 8.24 11.51
C GLU A 252 -32.88 8.33 10.83
N THR A 253 -32.55 9.53 10.33
CA THR A 253 -31.21 9.82 9.82
C THR A 253 -30.21 9.77 10.98
N TYR A 254 -29.23 8.88 10.88
CA TYR A 254 -28.15 8.79 11.84
C TYR A 254 -26.93 9.61 11.40
N VAL A 255 -26.58 9.52 10.12
CA VAL A 255 -25.56 10.36 9.48
C VAL A 255 -26.10 10.89 8.15
N LYS A 256 -25.78 12.14 7.84
CA LYS A 256 -26.02 12.71 6.52
C LYS A 256 -24.78 13.43 6.04
N VAL A 257 -24.27 13.04 4.88
CA VAL A 257 -23.12 13.68 4.22
C VAL A 257 -23.63 14.46 3.02
N MET A 258 -23.27 15.73 2.93
CA MET A 258 -23.55 16.59 1.79
C MET A 258 -22.27 17.26 1.33
N VAL A 259 -22.11 17.41 0.02
CA VAL A 259 -21.08 18.27 -0.57
C VAL A 259 -21.77 19.33 -1.41
N LYS A 260 -21.42 20.59 -1.16
CA LYS A 260 -21.91 21.75 -1.91
C LYS A 260 -20.74 22.44 -2.60
N SER A 261 -20.97 22.99 -3.78
CA SER A 261 -19.99 23.86 -4.43
C SER A 261 -19.72 25.12 -3.61
N SER A 262 -18.65 25.84 -3.97
CA SER A 262 -18.40 27.19 -3.43
C SER A 262 -19.53 28.20 -3.70
N THR A 263 -20.40 27.93 -4.69
CA THR A 263 -21.60 28.73 -4.99
C THR A 263 -22.86 28.24 -4.28
N GLY A 264 -22.77 27.14 -3.52
CA GLY A 264 -23.87 26.55 -2.76
C GLY A 264 -24.67 25.46 -3.50
N GLU A 265 -24.28 25.08 -4.71
CA GLU A 265 -24.92 24.01 -5.50
C GLU A 265 -24.66 22.64 -4.85
N LEU A 266 -25.70 21.84 -4.63
CA LEU A 266 -25.56 20.48 -4.10
C LEU A 266 -24.92 19.55 -5.14
N LYS A 267 -23.73 19.01 -4.83
CA LYS A 267 -22.98 18.09 -5.69
C LYS A 267 -23.16 16.62 -5.31
N TYR A 268 -23.38 16.36 -4.02
CA TYR A 268 -23.49 15.02 -3.48
C TYR A 268 -24.33 15.04 -2.19
N GLU A 269 -25.13 14.01 -2.00
CA GLU A 269 -25.89 13.77 -0.79
C GLU A 269 -25.95 12.27 -0.51
N LYS A 270 -25.65 11.88 0.73
CA LYS A 270 -25.83 10.52 1.24
C LYS A 270 -26.47 10.57 2.61
N THR A 271 -27.60 9.90 2.74
CA THR A 271 -28.29 9.69 4.02
C THR A 271 -28.02 8.26 4.49
N ILE A 272 -27.68 8.12 5.76
CA ILE A 272 -27.43 6.85 6.43
C ILE A 272 -28.38 6.77 7.63
N GLU A 273 -29.32 5.84 7.58
CA GLU A 273 -30.31 5.63 8.63
C GLU A 273 -29.76 4.81 9.80
N GLY A 274 -30.41 4.92 10.96
CA GLY A 274 -30.04 4.16 12.16
C GLY A 274 -30.09 2.65 11.99
N ILE A 275 -30.95 2.16 11.08
CA ILE A 275 -31.15 0.76 10.75
C ILE A 275 -31.32 0.61 9.22
N GLU A 276 -30.77 -0.46 8.66
CA GLU A 276 -30.95 -0.89 7.25
C GLU A 276 -30.41 0.07 6.18
N SER A 277 -29.26 0.70 6.46
CA SER A 277 -28.54 1.51 5.47
C SER A 277 -27.78 0.68 4.44
N VAL A 278 -27.66 1.22 3.22
CA VAL A 278 -26.86 0.61 2.15
C VAL A 278 -25.38 0.72 2.49
N THR A 279 -24.70 -0.42 2.58
CA THR A 279 -23.24 -0.50 2.74
C THR A 279 -22.52 -0.34 1.41
N GLY A 280 -21.27 0.11 1.47
CA GLY A 280 -20.43 0.32 0.29
C GLY A 280 -19.61 1.59 0.40
N GLU A 281 -18.89 1.88 -0.68
CA GLU A 281 -18.06 3.07 -0.80
C GLU A 281 -18.51 3.93 -1.98
N GLU A 282 -18.60 5.23 -1.76
CA GLU A 282 -18.95 6.21 -2.79
C GLU A 282 -17.82 7.23 -2.92
N ASN A 283 -17.27 7.35 -4.12
CA ASN A 283 -16.23 8.32 -4.45
C ASN A 283 -16.89 9.65 -4.86
N VAL A 284 -16.41 10.75 -4.28
CA VAL A 284 -16.88 12.11 -4.53
C VAL A 284 -15.72 12.97 -4.99
N SER A 285 -15.88 13.63 -6.13
CA SER A 285 -14.91 14.61 -6.63
C SER A 285 -15.14 15.96 -5.95
N LEU A 286 -14.07 16.53 -5.39
CA LEU A 286 -14.10 17.80 -4.66
C LEU A 286 -13.25 18.86 -5.36
N LYS A 287 -13.62 20.12 -5.21
CA LYS A 287 -12.79 21.27 -5.61
C LYS A 287 -12.44 22.11 -4.38
N ILE A 288 -11.31 22.81 -4.45
CA ILE A 288 -10.96 23.82 -3.45
C ILE A 288 -12.11 24.85 -3.39
N GLY A 289 -12.55 25.17 -2.18
CA GLY A 289 -13.69 26.03 -1.89
C GLY A 289 -15.04 25.32 -1.80
N ASP A 290 -15.15 24.04 -2.13
CA ASP A 290 -16.36 23.25 -1.85
C ASP A 290 -16.60 23.15 -0.34
N ILE A 291 -17.87 23.01 0.04
CA ILE A 291 -18.32 22.83 1.42
C ILE A 291 -18.74 21.39 1.65
N VAL A 292 -18.07 20.70 2.56
CA VAL A 292 -18.49 19.41 3.09
C VAL A 292 -19.33 19.67 4.33
N GLU A 293 -20.57 19.18 4.36
CA GLU A 293 -21.48 19.29 5.51
C GLU A 293 -21.86 17.88 5.97
N ILE A 294 -21.57 17.57 7.24
CA ILE A 294 -21.88 16.26 7.81
C ILE A 294 -22.70 16.45 9.08
N TYR A 295 -23.88 15.84 9.07
CA TYR A 295 -24.69 15.63 10.26
C TYR A 295 -24.38 14.26 10.86
N HIS A 296 -24.26 14.20 12.18
CA HIS A 296 -24.20 12.98 12.98
C HIS A 296 -25.12 13.13 14.20
N ALA A 297 -26.02 12.18 14.42
CA ALA A 297 -27.03 12.26 15.48
C ALA A 297 -26.39 12.33 16.89
N GLU A 298 -25.25 11.65 17.08
CA GLU A 298 -24.56 11.54 18.37
C GLU A 298 -23.10 12.05 18.35
N PRO A 299 -22.84 13.36 18.16
CA PRO A 299 -21.51 13.86 17.82
C PRO A 299 -20.48 13.72 18.96
N LYS A 300 -20.88 13.87 20.22
CA LYS A 300 -19.99 14.04 21.39
C LYS A 300 -18.86 13.01 21.50
N ASN A 301 -19.17 11.74 21.25
CA ASN A 301 -18.23 10.62 21.38
C ASN A 301 -18.19 9.71 20.16
N ARG A 302 -18.98 10.00 19.11
CA ARG A 302 -19.16 9.08 17.98
C ARG A 302 -18.93 9.71 16.61
N PHE A 303 -18.59 10.99 16.60
CA PHE A 303 -18.16 11.68 15.40
C PHE A 303 -16.74 12.18 15.62
N ILE A 304 -15.75 11.44 15.12
CA ILE A 304 -14.38 11.53 15.59
C ILE A 304 -13.44 11.82 14.43
N SER A 305 -12.45 12.68 14.66
CA SER A 305 -11.27 12.77 13.81
C SER A 305 -10.03 12.81 14.69
N SER A 306 -8.98 12.08 14.31
CA SER A 306 -7.69 12.10 14.99
C SER A 306 -7.03 13.48 14.96
N GLU A 307 -7.43 14.34 14.03
CA GLU A 307 -6.86 15.66 13.81
C GLU A 307 -7.62 16.77 14.56
N GLY A 308 -8.69 16.42 15.30
CA GLY A 308 -9.46 17.40 16.07
C GLY A 308 -10.25 18.39 15.21
N ILE A 309 -10.51 18.07 13.94
CA ILE A 309 -11.24 18.93 12.99
C ILE A 309 -12.77 18.82 13.12
N VAL A 310 -13.29 18.07 14.09
CA VAL A 310 -14.74 17.87 14.33
C VAL A 310 -15.16 18.59 15.61
N ASP A 311 -16.17 19.46 15.53
CA ASP A 311 -16.85 20.02 16.69
C ASP A 311 -17.84 18.98 17.22
N THR A 312 -17.46 18.28 18.28
CA THR A 312 -18.27 17.23 18.89
C THR A 312 -19.45 17.78 19.71
N THR A 313 -19.56 19.11 19.86
CA THR A 313 -20.71 19.76 20.51
C THR A 313 -21.86 20.03 19.54
N GLN A 314 -21.61 19.95 18.23
CA GLN A 314 -22.57 20.22 17.18
C GLN A 314 -22.92 18.95 16.43
N SER A 315 -24.22 18.69 16.25
CA SER A 315 -24.67 17.56 15.42
C SER A 315 -24.38 17.78 13.94
N THR A 316 -24.22 19.02 13.48
CA THR A 316 -23.85 19.33 12.09
C THR A 316 -22.54 20.11 12.07
N ASN A 317 -21.56 19.59 11.35
CA ASN A 317 -20.29 20.26 11.09
C ASN A 317 -20.18 20.62 9.61
N ARG A 318 -19.44 21.68 9.32
CA ARG A 318 -19.17 22.16 7.95
C ARG A 318 -17.69 22.45 7.79
N TRP A 319 -17.12 21.97 6.70
CA TRP A 319 -15.73 22.22 6.33
C TRP A 319 -15.64 22.86 4.95
N VAL A 320 -14.74 23.83 4.81
CA VAL A 320 -14.27 24.28 3.49
C VAL A 320 -13.12 23.38 3.07
N VAL A 321 -13.16 22.92 1.82
CA VAL A 321 -12.05 22.20 1.20
C VAL A 321 -10.95 23.19 0.84
N THR A 322 -9.75 23.01 1.38
CA THR A 322 -8.57 23.82 1.04
C THR A 322 -7.50 22.97 0.36
N GLN A 323 -6.43 23.61 -0.13
CA GLN A 323 -5.26 22.89 -0.65
C GLN A 323 -4.44 22.16 0.44
N PHE A 324 -4.63 22.52 1.72
CA PHE A 324 -3.89 21.96 2.86
C PHE A 324 -4.71 20.92 3.65
N GLY A 325 -5.99 20.77 3.35
CA GLY A 325 -6.93 19.98 4.15
C GLY A 325 -8.29 20.63 4.33
N LEU A 326 -9.09 20.06 5.22
CA LEU A 326 -10.40 20.53 5.64
C LEU A 326 -10.28 21.58 6.74
N GLU A 327 -10.95 22.72 6.54
CA GLU A 327 -11.08 23.79 7.53
C GLU A 327 -12.52 23.86 8.04
N ASN A 328 -12.71 23.53 9.32
CA ASN A 328 -14.01 23.56 9.98
C ASN A 328 -14.47 25.01 10.19
N LEU A 329 -15.64 25.35 9.67
CA LEU A 329 -16.19 26.70 9.71
C LEU A 329 -16.55 27.20 11.12
N ALA A 330 -16.87 26.29 12.05
CA ALA A 330 -17.21 26.62 13.43
C ALA A 330 -15.97 26.66 14.32
N LEU A 331 -15.11 25.63 14.26
CA LEU A 331 -13.87 25.57 15.04
C LEU A 331 -12.81 26.53 14.55
N LYS A 332 -12.82 26.86 13.25
CA LYS A 332 -11.82 27.68 12.57
C LYS A 332 -10.40 27.14 12.79
N ASN A 333 -10.23 25.83 12.65
CA ASN A 333 -8.89 25.24 12.65
C ASN A 333 -8.09 25.78 11.46
N ASP A 334 -6.78 25.90 11.60
CA ASP A 334 -5.91 26.33 10.51
C ASP A 334 -5.39 25.10 9.78
N ALA A 335 -5.97 24.79 8.63
CA ALA A 335 -5.60 23.61 7.84
C ALA A 335 -4.11 23.59 7.47
N LYS A 336 -3.48 24.76 7.29
CA LYS A 336 -2.05 24.85 6.99
C LYS A 336 -1.21 24.47 8.20
N GLU A 337 -1.54 25.01 9.38
CA GLU A 337 -0.82 24.66 10.61
C GLU A 337 -1.07 23.20 11.03
N ASP A 338 -2.25 22.66 10.77
CA ASP A 338 -2.56 21.25 11.01
C ASP A 338 -1.74 20.33 10.10
N LEU A 339 -1.60 20.67 8.81
CA LEU A 339 -0.67 19.97 7.90
C LEU A 339 0.77 19.99 8.44
N LYS A 340 1.27 21.13 8.93
CA LYS A 340 2.62 21.23 9.51
C LYS A 340 2.82 20.34 10.74
N LYS A 341 1.82 20.26 11.62
CA LYS A 341 1.85 19.35 12.77
C LYS A 341 1.92 17.90 12.30
N ARG A 342 1.14 17.52 11.29
CA ARG A 342 1.11 16.16 10.72
C ARG A 342 2.44 15.81 10.05
N ILE A 343 3.03 16.71 9.27
CA ILE A 343 4.40 16.58 8.72
C ILE A 343 5.39 16.30 9.85
N THR A 344 5.38 17.13 10.89
CA THR A 344 6.31 17.03 12.01
C THR A 344 6.14 15.72 12.77
N SER A 345 4.90 15.30 13.03
CA SER A 345 4.61 14.04 13.72
C SER A 345 5.09 12.83 12.91
N LEU A 346 4.78 12.78 11.61
CA LEU A 346 5.21 11.69 10.73
C LEU A 346 6.72 11.63 10.60
N ALA A 347 7.38 12.79 10.44
CA ALA A 347 8.83 12.85 10.35
C ALA A 347 9.53 12.36 11.63
N THR A 348 9.03 12.73 12.81
CA THR A 348 9.55 12.23 14.09
C THR A 348 9.43 10.70 14.19
N GLN A 349 8.25 10.14 13.86
CA GLN A 349 8.04 8.69 13.85
C GLN A 349 8.99 7.97 12.88
N LEU A 350 9.23 8.56 11.71
CA LEU A 350 10.16 8.03 10.73
C LEU A 350 11.61 8.11 11.20
N TRP A 351 11.99 9.15 11.93
CA TRP A 351 13.33 9.30 12.47
C TRP A 351 13.68 8.22 13.48
N ASP A 352 12.75 7.92 14.39
CA ASP A 352 12.92 6.86 15.38
C ASP A 352 13.14 5.49 14.70
N LYS A 353 12.41 5.23 13.60
CA LYS A 353 12.57 4.02 12.78
C LYS A 353 13.89 4.00 12.01
N GLU A 354 14.31 5.14 11.46
CA GLU A 354 15.53 5.26 10.64
C GLU A 354 16.79 4.88 11.44
N LEU A 355 16.82 5.15 12.75
CA LEU A 355 17.92 4.79 13.64
C LEU A 355 18.05 3.26 13.85
N VAL A 356 16.97 2.51 13.68
CA VAL A 356 16.91 1.07 13.97
C VAL A 356 16.99 0.23 12.70
N ASN A 357 16.23 0.59 11.66
CA ASN A 357 16.19 -0.12 10.39
C ASN A 357 15.97 0.88 9.25
N PRO A 358 17.03 1.42 8.63
CA PRO A 358 16.90 2.45 7.61
C PRO A 358 16.31 1.88 6.32
N VAL A 359 15.20 2.49 5.89
CA VAL A 359 14.44 2.06 4.71
C VAL A 359 14.63 3.09 3.60
N PRO A 360 15.19 2.75 2.42
CA PRO A 360 15.32 3.68 1.30
C PRO A 360 14.00 4.39 0.94
N SER A 361 14.03 5.71 0.73
CA SER A 361 12.78 6.49 0.54
C SER A 361 12.06 6.18 -0.77
N ASP A 362 12.74 5.61 -1.75
CA ASP A 362 12.15 5.06 -2.98
C ASP A 362 11.26 3.86 -2.75
N ARG A 363 11.42 3.24 -1.58
CA ARG A 363 10.76 2.00 -1.21
C ARG A 363 9.76 2.17 -0.06
N SER A 364 9.94 3.16 0.83
CA SER A 364 9.03 3.42 1.97
C SER A 364 7.78 4.22 1.58
N PRO A 365 6.57 3.63 1.72
CA PRO A 365 5.30 4.37 1.57
C PRO A 365 5.20 5.60 2.48
N GLU A 366 5.66 5.49 3.72
CA GLU A 366 5.54 6.56 4.73
C GLU A 366 6.48 7.73 4.43
N LYS A 367 7.71 7.46 3.95
CA LYS A 367 8.62 8.52 3.50
C LYS A 367 8.06 9.21 2.26
N LYS A 368 7.43 8.46 1.35
CA LYS A 368 6.72 9.05 0.19
C LYS A 368 5.53 9.90 0.63
N LEU A 369 4.76 9.46 1.63
CA LEU A 369 3.68 10.25 2.22
C LEU A 369 4.21 11.55 2.83
N LEU A 370 5.29 11.48 3.62
CA LEU A 370 5.94 12.67 4.16
C LEU A 370 6.37 13.64 3.04
N TRP A 371 6.91 13.11 1.94
CA TRP A 371 7.24 13.92 0.77
C TRP A 371 6.03 14.63 0.18
N VAL A 372 4.94 13.90 -0.07
CA VAL A 372 3.69 14.45 -0.60
C VAL A 372 3.14 15.55 0.30
N MET A 373 3.16 15.36 1.62
CA MET A 373 2.69 16.35 2.58
C MET A 373 3.56 17.62 2.57
N MET A 374 4.89 17.48 2.57
CA MET A 374 5.81 18.63 2.46
C MET A 374 5.60 19.42 1.17
N ASP A 375 5.26 18.72 0.08
CA ASP A 375 5.05 19.31 -1.24
C ASP A 375 3.77 20.15 -1.36
N GLN A 376 2.84 19.99 -0.41
CA GLN A 376 1.65 20.83 -0.29
C GLN A 376 1.94 22.17 0.40
N THR A 377 3.11 22.32 1.03
CA THR A 377 3.50 23.56 1.70
C THR A 377 4.10 24.57 0.70
N THR A 378 4.42 25.79 1.15
CA THR A 378 5.11 26.75 0.27
C THR A 378 6.49 26.25 -0.13
N LEU A 379 7.03 26.71 -1.27
CA LEU A 379 8.39 26.35 -1.72
C LEU A 379 9.46 26.58 -0.65
N LYS A 380 9.32 27.65 0.14
CA LYS A 380 10.21 27.97 1.25
C LYS A 380 10.10 26.92 2.37
N GLU A 381 8.89 26.65 2.85
CA GLU A 381 8.65 25.67 3.92
C GLU A 381 9.08 24.26 3.49
N LYS A 382 8.76 23.86 2.25
CA LYS A 382 9.24 22.59 1.68
C LYS A 382 10.76 22.50 1.73
N SER A 383 11.46 23.55 1.30
CA SER A 383 12.93 23.58 1.33
C SER A 383 13.48 23.46 2.75
N GLU A 384 12.86 24.15 3.72
CA GLU A 384 13.22 24.07 5.14
C GLU A 384 13.03 22.64 5.68
N TYR A 385 11.91 21.98 5.35
CA TYR A 385 11.67 20.59 5.74
C TYR A 385 12.63 19.61 5.07
N GLN A 386 12.98 19.81 3.81
CA GLN A 386 13.95 18.96 3.11
C GLN A 386 15.35 19.06 3.73
N ILE A 387 15.74 20.26 4.18
CA ILE A 387 16.99 20.45 4.94
C ILE A 387 16.88 19.77 6.30
N LEU A 388 15.79 20.01 7.03
CA LEU A 388 15.60 19.47 8.37
C LEU A 388 15.60 17.94 8.35
N TYR A 389 14.82 17.33 7.46
CA TYR A 389 14.61 15.89 7.35
C TYR A 389 15.52 15.23 6.31
N TYR A 390 16.63 15.87 5.91
CA TYR A 390 17.53 15.40 4.86
C TYR A 390 17.94 13.92 5.03
N THR A 391 18.15 13.47 6.28
CA THR A 391 18.55 12.10 6.58
C THR A 391 17.53 11.07 6.13
N LEU A 392 16.23 11.40 6.13
CA LEU A 392 15.15 10.51 5.67
C LEU A 392 15.14 10.36 4.14
N PHE A 393 15.82 11.24 3.40
CA PHE A 393 15.75 11.35 1.94
C PHE A 393 17.11 11.23 1.22
N LYS A 394 18.19 10.78 1.90
CA LYS A 394 19.58 10.72 1.39
C LYS A 394 19.82 10.06 0.03
N LYS A 395 18.92 9.21 -0.47
CA LYS A 395 19.05 8.58 -1.81
C LYS A 395 18.48 9.42 -2.95
N TRP A 396 17.79 10.51 -2.63
CA TRP A 396 17.03 11.34 -3.56
C TRP A 396 17.59 12.75 -3.76
N PHE A 397 18.52 13.13 -2.88
CA PHE A 397 19.31 14.37 -2.92
C PHE A 397 20.78 13.98 -3.02
#